data_AF-A0A7C0VZT2-F1
#
_entry.id   AF-A0A7C0VZT2-F1
#
_cell.length_a   1.000
_cell.length_b   1.000
_cell.length_c   1.000
_cell.angle_alpha   90.00
_cell.angle_beta   90.00
_cell.angle_gamma   90.00
#
_symmetry.space_group_name_H-M   'P 1'
#
loop_
_entity.id
_entity.type
_entity.pdbx_description
1 polymer ?
#
loop_
_entity_poly.entity_id
_entity_poly.type
_entity_poly.pdbx_seq_one_letter_code
_entity_poly.pdbx_strand_id
1 'polypeptide(L)'
;QENVKDIIIYEKYFLDDARIGLIAYGSVARAAERAVKLAREKGLKVGLLKLLTIWPFPSEEVNRLSQEVDLIIVPEMNLGQMVLEVERSVRGNCEVLSYSRVDGELINPIEILGKIQEEIKK
;
A
#
# COMPACT_ATOMS: atom_id res chain seq x y z
N GLN A 1 9.82 -24.03 2.39
CA GLN A 1 10.58 -23.10 3.26
C GLN A 1 9.76 -22.98 4.54
N GLU A 2 10.15 -23.70 5.60
CA GLU A 2 9.23 -24.05 6.71
C GLU A 2 8.88 -22.88 7.65
N ASN A 3 9.66 -21.79 7.67
CA ASN A 3 9.50 -20.69 8.63
C ASN A 3 9.03 -19.36 8.00
N VAL A 4 8.53 -19.39 6.76
CA VAL A 4 8.17 -18.15 6.03
C VAL A 4 7.11 -17.34 6.75
N LYS A 5 6.09 -17.99 7.32
CA LYS A 5 4.99 -17.33 8.03
C LYS A 5 5.44 -16.66 9.33
N ASP A 6 6.49 -17.18 9.97
CA ASP A 6 7.02 -16.61 11.21
C ASP A 6 7.88 -15.36 10.96
N ILE A 7 8.37 -15.18 9.73
CA ILE A 7 9.24 -14.07 9.33
C ILE A 7 8.44 -12.96 8.65
N ILE A 8 7.30 -13.28 8.03
CA ILE A 8 6.41 -12.29 7.43
C ILE A 8 5.74 -11.48 8.54
N ILE A 9 6.22 -10.25 8.71
CA ILE A 9 5.67 -9.29 9.67
C ILE A 9 5.11 -8.11 8.89
N TYR A 10 3.85 -7.80 9.14
CA TYR A 10 3.14 -6.66 8.59
C TYR A 10 2.17 -6.10 9.62
N GLU A 11 1.77 -4.85 9.43
CA GLU A 11 0.77 -4.17 10.23
C GLU A 11 -0.39 -3.74 9.33
N LYS A 12 -1.62 -3.85 9.84
CA LYS A 12 -2.85 -3.46 9.14
C LYS A 12 -3.43 -2.22 9.82
N TYR A 13 -3.82 -1.23 9.02
CA TYR A 13 -4.47 -0.02 9.51
C TYR A 13 -5.72 0.28 8.68
N PHE A 14 -6.87 0.37 9.33
CA PHE A 14 -8.15 0.72 8.70
C PHE A 14 -8.45 -0.09 7.43
N LEU A 15 -8.17 -1.40 7.43
CA LEU A 15 -8.39 -2.24 6.24
C LEU A 15 -9.78 -2.91 6.22
N ASP A 16 -10.44 -3.05 7.37
CA ASP A 16 -11.68 -3.83 7.49
C ASP A 16 -12.85 -3.31 6.62
N ASP A 17 -12.86 -2.01 6.31
CA ASP A 17 -13.86 -1.35 5.46
C ASP A 17 -13.23 -0.56 4.31
N ALA A 18 -11.95 -0.76 4.02
CA ALA A 18 -11.23 -0.01 2.99
C ALA A 18 -11.75 -0.34 1.58
N ARG A 19 -11.87 0.68 0.73
CA ARG A 19 -12.03 0.53 -0.72
C ARG A 19 -10.73 0.74 -1.49
N ILE A 20 -9.80 1.49 -0.89
CA ILE A 20 -8.45 1.72 -1.42
C ILE A 20 -7.44 1.21 -0.40
N GLY A 21 -6.55 0.33 -0.81
CA GLY A 21 -5.43 -0.15 -0.01
C GLY A 21 -4.13 0.56 -0.37
N LEU A 22 -3.39 1.06 0.63
CA LEU A 22 -1.99 1.42 0.45
C LEU A 22 -1.11 0.22 0.83
N ILE A 23 -0.05 -0.02 0.06
CA ILE A 23 1.03 -0.93 0.46
C ILE A 23 2.33 -0.14 0.52
N ALA A 24 2.91 -0.01 1.72
CA ALA A 24 4.11 0.78 1.93
C ALA A 24 5.06 0.12 2.93
N TYR A 25 6.34 0.48 2.84
CA TYR A 25 7.43 -0.07 3.64
C TYR A 25 8.51 0.99 3.88
N GLY A 26 9.43 0.71 4.80
CA GLY A 26 10.58 1.59 5.07
C GLY A 26 10.18 3.01 5.46
N SER A 27 10.88 4.01 4.92
CA SER A 27 10.67 5.44 5.21
C SER A 27 9.28 5.93 4.78
N VAL A 28 8.73 5.38 3.69
CA VAL A 28 7.44 5.81 3.11
C VAL A 28 6.26 5.33 3.97
N ALA A 29 6.42 4.25 4.73
CA ALA A 29 5.34 3.68 5.55
C ALA A 29 4.73 4.69 6.54
N ARG A 30 5.55 5.53 7.18
CA ARG A 30 5.05 6.55 8.12
C ARG A 30 4.26 7.64 7.41
N ALA A 31 4.70 8.03 6.22
CA ALA A 31 3.99 9.02 5.41
C ALA A 31 2.63 8.47 4.92
N ALA A 32 2.63 7.22 4.47
CA ALA A 32 1.41 6.51 4.06
C ALA A 32 0.41 6.39 5.22
N GLU A 33 0.88 6.02 6.42
CA GLU A 33 0.01 5.93 7.61
C GLU A 33 -0.65 7.28 7.94
N ARG A 34 0.12 8.37 7.88
CA ARG A 34 -0.44 9.72 8.08
C ARG A 34 -1.42 10.11 6.99
N ALA A 35 -1.14 9.75 5.73
CA ALA A 35 -2.04 9.98 4.60
C ALA A 35 -3.37 9.23 4.78
N VAL A 36 -3.33 7.97 5.23
CA VAL A 36 -4.55 7.20 5.56
C VAL A 36 -5.36 7.88 6.65
N LYS A 37 -4.72 8.33 7.74
CA LYS A 37 -5.42 9.06 8.81
C LYS A 37 -6.13 10.31 8.27
N LEU A 38 -5.42 11.12 7.48
CA LEU A 38 -5.99 12.32 6.86
C LEU A 38 -7.12 12.00 5.87
N ALA A 39 -7.01 10.91 5.11
CA ALA A 39 -8.06 10.45 4.21
C ALA A 39 -9.31 10.00 4.99
N ARG A 40 -9.11 9.28 6.09
CA ARG A 40 -10.18 8.82 6.99
C ARG A 40 -10.89 9.99 7.68
N GLU A 41 -10.15 11.02 8.09
CA GLU A 41 -10.72 12.28 8.61
C GLU A 41 -11.64 12.97 7.58
N LYS A 42 -11.40 12.77 6.28
CA LYS A 42 -12.25 13.25 5.18
C LYS A 42 -13.37 12.27 4.79
N GLY A 43 -13.58 11.19 5.56
CA GLY A 43 -14.59 10.17 5.28
C GLY A 43 -14.25 9.20 4.16
N LEU A 44 -12.99 9.16 3.70
CA LEU A 44 -12.56 8.26 2.63
C LEU A 44 -12.21 6.89 3.22
N LYS A 45 -12.69 5.83 2.56
CA LYS A 45 -12.44 4.43 2.95
C LYS A 45 -11.09 3.95 2.45
N VAL A 46 -10.03 4.37 3.12
CA VAL A 46 -8.63 4.02 2.76
C VAL A 46 -7.98 3.26 3.89
N GLY A 47 -7.26 2.19 3.60
CA GLY A 47 -6.45 1.47 4.58
C GLY A 47 -5.00 1.32 4.15
N LEU A 48 -4.17 0.81 5.06
CA LEU A 48 -2.74 0.58 4.83
C LEU A 48 -2.35 -0.82 5.29
N LEU A 49 -1.71 -1.56 4.39
CA LEU A 49 -0.90 -2.73 4.70
C LEU A 49 0.57 -2.30 4.74
N LYS A 50 1.11 -2.15 5.95
CA LYS A 50 2.48 -1.73 6.18
C LYS A 50 3.37 -2.96 6.30
N LEU A 51 4.36 -3.07 5.42
CA LEU A 51 5.30 -4.19 5.45
C LEU A 51 6.48 -3.86 6.37
N LEU A 52 6.71 -4.70 7.37
CA LEU A 52 7.91 -4.65 8.21
C LEU A 52 8.98 -5.60 7.66
N THR A 53 8.54 -6.74 7.14
CA THR A 53 9.36 -7.67 6.37
C THR A 53 9.07 -7.47 4.88
N ILE A 54 10.09 -7.11 4.11
CA ILE A 54 10.00 -6.97 2.65
C ILE A 54 10.16 -8.34 1.96
N TRP A 55 11.08 -9.16 2.49
CA TRP A 55 11.36 -10.50 1.98
C TRP A 55 11.49 -11.51 3.12
N PRO A 56 10.86 -12.70 3.06
CA PRO A 56 9.99 -13.19 1.99
C PRO A 56 8.73 -12.33 1.78
N PHE A 57 8.33 -12.14 0.52
CA PHE A 57 7.22 -11.24 0.18
C PHE A 57 5.86 -11.83 0.60
N PRO A 58 4.97 -11.05 1.26
CA PRO A 58 3.67 -11.53 1.73
C PRO A 58 2.61 -11.62 0.61
N SER A 59 2.86 -12.48 -0.39
CA SER A 59 1.96 -12.66 -1.53
C SER A 59 0.54 -13.09 -1.14
N GLU A 60 0.39 -13.93 -0.11
CA GLU A 60 -0.93 -14.38 0.36
C GLU A 60 -1.75 -13.21 0.91
N GLU A 61 -1.14 -12.36 1.74
CA GLU A 61 -1.79 -11.20 2.31
C GLU A 61 -2.12 -10.14 1.26
N VAL A 62 -1.22 -9.89 0.32
CA VAL A 62 -1.49 -8.96 -0.79
C VAL A 62 -2.63 -9.49 -1.66
N ASN A 63 -2.68 -10.79 -1.93
CA ASN A 63 -3.77 -11.40 -2.69
C ASN A 63 -5.12 -11.34 -1.95
N ARG A 64 -5.12 -11.53 -0.63
CA ARG A 64 -6.35 -11.36 0.18
C ARG A 64 -6.82 -9.91 0.16
N LEU A 65 -5.90 -8.96 0.37
CA LEU A 65 -6.21 -7.53 0.32
C LEU A 65 -6.84 -7.15 -1.03
N SER A 66 -6.32 -7.68 -2.15
CA SER A 66 -6.82 -7.36 -3.48
C SER A 66 -8.22 -7.88 -3.78
N GLN A 67 -8.76 -8.78 -2.96
CA GLN A 67 -10.14 -9.24 -3.05
C GLN A 67 -11.11 -8.35 -2.24
N GLU A 68 -10.57 -7.54 -1.33
CA GLU A 68 -11.33 -6.70 -0.39
C GLU A 68 -11.38 -5.23 -0.84
N VAL A 69 -10.43 -4.78 -1.67
CA VAL A 69 -10.31 -3.39 -2.15
C VAL A 69 -10.45 -3.28 -3.67
N ASP A 70 -10.90 -2.13 -4.14
CA ASP A 70 -11.04 -1.84 -5.58
C ASP A 70 -9.70 -1.42 -6.22
N LEU A 71 -8.83 -0.81 -5.43
CA LEU A 71 -7.56 -0.23 -5.88
C LEU A 71 -6.47 -0.39 -4.81
N ILE A 72 -5.27 -0.80 -5.24
CA ILE A 72 -4.06 -0.76 -4.43
C ILE A 72 -3.12 0.30 -4.96
N ILE A 73 -2.65 1.21 -4.09
CA ILE A 73 -1.62 2.20 -4.41
C ILE A 73 -0.33 1.84 -3.67
N VAL A 74 0.79 1.79 -4.39
CA VAL A 74 2.10 1.46 -3.85
C VAL A 74 2.99 2.71 -3.88
N PRO A 75 2.98 3.53 -2.81
CA PRO A 75 3.93 4.62 -2.68
C PRO A 75 5.31 4.07 -2.30
N GLU A 76 6.32 4.32 -3.14
CA GLU A 76 7.69 3.87 -2.88
C GLU A 76 8.75 4.86 -3.38
N MET A 77 9.90 4.88 -2.68
CA MET A 77 11.04 5.71 -3.04
C MET A 77 12.07 4.96 -3.89
N ASN A 78 11.59 4.25 -4.92
CA ASN A 78 12.42 3.57 -5.91
C ASN A 78 11.63 3.39 -7.21
N LEU A 79 12.23 2.73 -8.20
CA LEU A 79 11.67 2.53 -9.54
C LEU A 79 10.90 1.22 -9.68
N GLY A 80 9.98 0.92 -8.76
CA GLY A 80 9.05 -0.18 -8.95
C GLY A 80 9.47 -1.51 -8.32
N GLN A 81 10.25 -1.52 -7.24
CA GLN A 81 10.72 -2.79 -6.66
C GLN A 81 9.56 -3.60 -6.07
N MET A 82 8.62 -2.95 -5.39
CA MET A 82 7.52 -3.66 -4.73
C MET A 82 6.24 -3.68 -5.55
N VAL A 83 5.99 -2.66 -6.36
CA VAL A 83 4.77 -2.63 -7.17
C VAL A 83 4.65 -3.85 -8.09
N LEU A 84 5.76 -4.33 -8.65
CA LEU A 84 5.76 -5.51 -9.52
C LEU A 84 5.40 -6.81 -8.77
N GLU A 85 5.87 -6.97 -7.53
CA GLU A 85 5.50 -8.13 -6.70
C GLU A 85 4.05 -8.05 -6.22
N VAL A 86 3.56 -6.83 -5.96
CA VAL A 86 2.16 -6.56 -5.66
C VAL A 86 1.29 -6.93 -6.86
N GLU A 87 1.58 -6.43 -8.06
CA GLU A 87 0.86 -6.75 -9.31
C GLU A 87 0.77 -8.26 -9.56
N ARG A 88 1.91 -8.97 -9.44
CA ARG A 88 1.95 -10.44 -9.59
C ARG A 88 1.09 -11.16 -8.56
N SER A 89 1.04 -10.66 -7.32
CA SER A 89 0.27 -11.27 -6.24
C SER A 89 -1.22 -10.93 -6.32
N VAL A 90 -1.57 -9.78 -6.89
CA VAL A 90 -2.96 -9.33 -7.09
C VAL A 90 -3.67 -10.17 -8.15
N ARG A 91 -2.96 -10.67 -9.17
CA ARG A 91 -3.51 -11.54 -10.24
C ARG A 91 -4.73 -10.94 -10.95
N GLY A 92 -4.79 -9.61 -11.05
CA GLY A 92 -5.89 -8.89 -11.70
C GLY A 92 -7.17 -8.74 -10.86
N ASN A 93 -7.16 -9.09 -9.57
CA ASN A 93 -8.34 -8.93 -8.70
C ASN A 93 -8.73 -7.45 -8.49
N CYS A 94 -7.76 -6.53 -8.48
CA CYS A 94 -7.97 -5.10 -8.34
C CYS A 94 -6.97 -4.32 -9.19
N GLU A 95 -7.22 -3.03 -9.39
CA GLU A 95 -6.24 -2.15 -10.03
C GLU A 95 -5.04 -1.94 -9.10
N VAL A 96 -3.83 -1.86 -9.67
CA VAL A 96 -2.60 -1.54 -8.93
C VAL A 96 -1.98 -0.30 -9.55
N LEU A 97 -1.70 0.68 -8.71
CA LEU A 97 -1.14 1.96 -9.10
C LEU A 97 0.20 2.18 -8.41
N SER A 98 1.24 2.37 -9.22
CA SER A 98 2.54 2.80 -8.72
C SER A 98 2.55 4.30 -8.40
N TYR A 99 3.09 4.67 -7.24
CA TYR A 99 3.52 6.03 -6.95
C TYR A 99 5.00 6.02 -6.54
N SER A 100 5.87 6.04 -7.55
CA SER A 100 7.33 6.00 -7.39
C SER A 100 7.95 7.40 -7.41
N ARG A 101 8.87 7.69 -6.47
CA ARG A 101 9.73 8.89 -6.49
C ARG A 101 11.20 8.55 -6.22
N VAL A 102 12.12 9.22 -6.90
CA VAL A 102 13.58 8.99 -6.79
C VAL A 102 14.40 10.28 -6.86
N ASP A 103 13.88 11.36 -6.26
CA ASP A 103 14.49 12.69 -6.27
C ASP A 103 15.30 13.02 -5.01
N GLY A 104 15.46 12.05 -4.10
CA GLY A 104 16.20 12.22 -2.85
C GLY A 104 15.40 12.84 -1.71
N GLU A 105 14.16 13.27 -1.98
CA GLU A 105 13.26 13.86 -0.99
C GLU A 105 12.25 12.83 -0.49
N LEU A 106 11.88 12.92 0.79
CA LEU A 106 10.85 12.03 1.35
C LEU A 106 9.48 12.33 0.73
N ILE A 107 8.73 11.27 0.45
CA ILE A 107 7.33 11.39 0.02
C ILE A 107 6.51 12.02 1.16
N ASN A 108 5.84 13.15 0.87
CA ASN A 108 4.99 13.82 1.85
C ASN A 108 3.62 13.12 1.96
N PRO A 109 3.05 12.95 3.17
CA PRO A 109 1.68 12.47 3.34
C PRO A 109 0.62 13.18 2.49
N ILE A 110 0.79 14.47 2.24
CA ILE A 110 -0.16 15.28 1.45
C ILE A 110 -0.14 14.87 -0.03
N GLU A 111 1.00 14.44 -0.56
CA GLU A 111 1.11 13.97 -1.94
C GLU A 111 0.40 12.63 -2.12
N ILE A 112 0.60 11.70 -1.18
CA ILE A 112 -0.11 10.41 -1.16
C ILE A 112 -1.62 10.65 -1.06
N LEU A 113 -2.04 11.55 -0.17
CA LEU A 113 -3.45 11.95 -0.05
C LEU A 113 -3.99 12.54 -1.36
N GLY A 114 -3.23 13.42 -2.00
CA GLY A 114 -3.59 14.00 -3.31
C GLY A 114 -3.82 12.90 -4.35
N LYS A 115 -2.94 11.91 -4.39
CA LYS A 115 -3.06 10.78 -5.32
C LYS A 115 -4.29 9.92 -5.04
N ILE A 116 -4.58 9.62 -3.78
CA ILE A 116 -5.84 8.95 -3.37
C ILE A 116 -7.06 9.74 -3.87
N GLN A 117 -7.06 11.06 -3.68
CA GLN A 117 -8.19 11.90 -4.07
C GLN A 117 -8.36 12.04 -5.58
N GLU A 118 -7.28 11.93 -6.36
CA GLU A 118 -7.32 11.91 -7.83
C GLU A 118 -8.03 10.65 -8.34
N GLU A 119 -7.70 9.48 -7.78
CA GLU A 119 -8.28 8.21 -8.22
C GLU A 119 -9.75 8.04 -7.82
N ILE A 120 -10.19 8.64 -6.71
CA ILE A 120 -11.62 8.64 -6.32
C ILE A 120 -12.49 9.50 -7.25
N LYS A 121 -11.90 10.49 -7.92
CA LYS A 121 -12.64 11.39 -8.82
C LYS A 121 -12.79 10.87 -10.24
N LYS A 122 -12.05 9.85 -10.62
CA LYS A 122 -12.22 9.15 -11.90
C LYS A 122 -13.48 8.28 -11.86
#